data_AF-A0A1Z4N9U0-F1
#
_entry.id   AF-A0A1Z4N9U0-F1
#
_cell.length_a   1.000
_cell.length_b   1.000
_cell.length_c   1.000
_cell.angle_alpha   90.00
_cell.angle_beta   90.00
_cell.angle_gamma   90.00
#
_symmetry.space_group_name_H-M   'P 1'
#
loop_
_entity.id
_entity.type
_entity.pdbx_description
1 polymer ?
#
loop_
_entity_poly.entity_id
_entity_poly.type
_entity_poly.pdbx_seq_one_letter_code
_entity_poly.pdbx_strand_id
1 'polypeptide(L)' 'MSNYIISPAAIQDLDEIADYFASHNLDAGDRFVNSFAEKCKNLAKYPNMGRSYADIEPSLRGILLDS' A
#
# COMPACT_ATOMS: atom_id res chain seq x y z
N MET A 1 15.42 5.77 10.72
CA MET A 1 14.37 4.79 10.36
C MET A 1 13.07 5.58 10.27
N SER A 2 12.53 5.75 9.07
CA SER A 2 11.22 6.39 8.94
C SER A 2 10.17 5.35 9.27
N ASN A 3 9.54 5.49 10.43
CA ASN A 3 8.54 4.56 10.92
C ASN A 3 7.18 4.94 10.30
N TYR A 4 6.57 4.02 9.55
CA TYR A 4 5.16 4.12 9.18
C TYR A 4 4.38 3.08 9.98
N ILE A 5 3.09 3.35 10.19
CA ILE A 5 2.15 2.40 10.77
C ILE A 5 1.10 2.06 9.72
N ILE A 6 0.67 0.81 9.70
CA ILE A 6 -0.47 0.36 8.92
C ILE A 6 -1.63 0.22 9.92
N SER A 7 -2.77 0.81 9.61
CA SER A 7 -3.94 0.71 10.49
C SER A 7 -4.46 -0.74 10.52
N PRO A 8 -5.16 -1.16 11.59
CA PRO A 8 -5.74 -2.50 11.64
C PRO A 8 -6.68 -2.82 10.47
N ALA A 9 -7.45 -1.82 10.01
CA ALA A 9 -8.32 -1.97 8.84
C ALA A 9 -7.50 -2.25 7.57
N ALA A 10 -6.40 -1.52 7.36
CA ALA A 10 -5.54 -1.75 6.20
C ALA A 10 -4.77 -3.08 6.27
N ILE A 11 -4.54 -3.65 7.46
CA ILE A 11 -3.99 -5.01 7.60
C ILE A 11 -5.04 -6.03 7.15
N GLN A 12 -6.30 -5.87 7.57
CA GLN A 12 -7.39 -6.73 7.11
C GLN A 12 -7.55 -6.69 5.59
N ASP A 13 -7.45 -5.50 4.98
CA ASP A 13 -7.47 -5.36 3.52
C ASP A 13 -6.33 -6.15 2.84
N LEU A 14 -5.13 -6.15 3.43
CA LEU A 14 -3.98 -6.90 2.92
C LEU A 14 -4.18 -8.42 3.05
N ASP A 15 -4.78 -8.88 4.15
CA ASP A 15 -5.10 -10.30 4.36
C ASP A 15 -6.11 -10.80 3.32
N GLU A 16 -7.16 -10.01 3.04
CA GLU A 16 -8.17 -10.36 2.02
C GLU A 16 -7.56 -10.41 0.60
N ILE A 17 -6.65 -9.49 0.28
CA ILE A 17 -5.91 -9.51 -0.99
C ILE A 17 -4.98 -10.73 -1.06
N ALA A 18 -4.32 -11.08 0.05
CA ALA A 18 -3.45 -12.26 0.12
C ALA A 18 -4.23 -13.56 -0.07
N ASP A 19 -5.40 -13.70 0.56
CA ASP A 19 -6.30 -14.85 0.40
C ASP A 19 -6.76 -15.01 -1.06
N TYR A 20 -7.04 -13.89 -1.74
CA TYR A 20 -7.33 -13.91 -3.18
C TYR A 20 -6.15 -14.48 -3.97
N PHE A 21 -4.93 -13.99 -3.77
CA PHE A 21 -3.77 -14.49 -4.50
C PHE A 21 -3.44 -15.96 -4.18
N ALA A 22 -3.61 -16.37 -2.92
CA ALA A 22 -3.37 -17.75 -2.47
C ALA A 22 -4.21 -18.78 -3.25
N SER A 23 -5.42 -18.39 -3.68
CA SER A 23 -6.33 -19.24 -4.45
C SER A 23 -6.22 -19.09 -5.97
N HIS A 24 -5.57 -18.03 -6.48
CA HIS A 24 -5.58 -17.70 -7.91
C HIS A 24 -4.18 -17.71 -8.56
N ASN A 25 -3.19 -17.06 -7.95
CA ASN A 25 -1.86 -16.90 -8.52
C ASN A 25 -0.84 -16.44 -7.46
N LEU A 26 -0.02 -17.35 -6.97
CA LEU A 26 0.99 -17.07 -5.95
C LEU A 26 2.06 -16.09 -6.45
N ASP A 27 2.54 -16.25 -7.69
CA ASP A 27 3.56 -15.35 -8.25
C ASP A 27 3.07 -13.90 -8.35
N ALA A 28 1.78 -13.70 -8.62
CA ALA A 28 1.16 -12.38 -8.61
C ALA A 28 1.06 -11.81 -7.19
N GLY A 29 0.75 -12.67 -6.20
CA GLY A 29 0.78 -12.29 -4.78
C GLY A 29 2.15 -11.84 -4.31
N ASP A 30 3.20 -12.59 -4.66
CA ASP A 30 4.58 -12.22 -4.33
C ASP A 30 4.98 -10.86 -4.94
N ARG A 31 4.59 -10.61 -6.20
CA ARG A 31 4.82 -9.30 -6.84
C ARG A 31 4.07 -8.18 -6.11
N PHE A 32 2.81 -8.41 -5.75
CA PHE A 32 2.00 -7.43 -5.02
C PHE A 32 2.64 -7.05 -3.68
N VAL A 33 3.02 -8.03 -2.85
CA VAL A 33 3.62 -7.80 -1.53
C VAL A 33 4.94 -7.02 -1.65
N ASN A 34 5.78 -7.38 -2.62
CA ASN A 34 7.04 -6.69 -2.87
C ASN A 34 6.82 -5.24 -3.31
N SER A 35 5.92 -5.02 -4.28
CA SER A 35 5.56 -3.67 -4.73
C SER A 35 5.00 -2.81 -3.60
N PHE A 36 4.15 -3.39 -2.75
CA PHE A 36 3.55 -2.69 -1.62
C PHE A 36 4.60 -2.26 -0.59
N ALA A 37 5.46 -3.19 -0.19
CA ALA A 37 6.56 -2.91 0.72
C ALA A 37 7.50 -1.81 0.19
N GLU A 38 7.83 -1.84 -1.10
CA GLU A 38 8.66 -0.80 -1.72
C GLU A 38 7.96 0.58 -1.75
N LYS A 39 6.65 0.63 -2.02
CA LYS A 39 5.89 1.89 -1.93
C LYS A 39 5.88 2.44 -0.50
N CYS A 40 5.67 1.61 0.51
CA CYS A 40 5.72 2.04 1.91
C CYS A 40 7.10 2.61 2.28
N LYS A 41 8.20 1.95 1.89
CA LYS A 41 9.56 2.46 2.12
C LYS A 41 9.79 3.81 1.45
N ASN A 42 9.29 4.00 0.24
CA ASN A 42 9.40 5.26 -0.49
C ASN A 42 8.57 6.37 0.16
N LEU A 43 7.34 6.07 0.59
CA LEU A 43 6.50 7.01 1.34
C LEU A 43 7.14 7.47 2.65
N ALA A 44 7.78 6.54 3.36
CA ALA A 44 8.48 6.87 4.60
C ALA A 44 9.67 7.83 4.37
N LYS A 45 10.26 7.83 3.17
CA LYS A 45 11.31 8.78 2.75
C LYS A 45 10.75 10.07 2.16
N TYR A 46 9.64 9.97 1.43
CA TYR A 46 9.03 11.06 0.66
C TYR A 46 7.52 11.16 0.97
N PRO A 47 7.15 11.68 2.15
CA PRO A 47 5.76 11.63 2.65
C PRO A 47 4.75 12.43 1.82
N ASN A 48 5.22 13.38 1.01
CA ASN A 48 4.38 14.18 0.12
C ASN A 48 4.24 13.60 -1.30
N MET A 49 4.71 12.37 -1.52
CA MET A 49 4.51 11.65 -2.78
C MET A 49 3.02 11.28 -2.98
N GLY A 50 2.62 11.10 -4.23
CA GLY A 50 1.26 10.72 -4.58
C GLY A 50 0.34 11.91 -4.83
N ARG A 51 -0.84 11.59 -5.36
CA ARG A 51 -1.88 12.57 -5.66
C ARG A 51 -2.55 13.02 -4.37
N SER A 52 -2.69 14.33 -4.19
CA SER A 52 -3.50 14.89 -3.11
C SER A 52 -4.98 14.67 -3.39
N TYR A 53 -5.72 14.27 -2.35
CA TYR A 53 -7.18 14.19 -2.31
C TYR A 53 -7.73 15.08 -1.19
N ALA A 54 -7.14 16.27 -1.03
CA ALA A 54 -7.52 17.24 0.00
C ALA A 54 -9.00 17.65 -0.04
N ASP A 55 -9.66 17.51 -1.19
CA ASP A 55 -11.10 17.73 -1.37
C ASP A 55 -11.97 16.69 -0.62
N ILE A 56 -11.39 15.52 -0.29
CA ILE A 56 -12.04 14.46 0.51
C ILE A 56 -11.64 14.60 1.99
N GLU A 57 -10.33 14.71 2.25
CA GLU A 57 -9.77 14.90 3.59
C GLU A 57 -8.41 15.62 3.46
N PRO A 58 -8.13 16.71 4.21
CA PRO A 58 -6.99 17.58 3.95
C PRO A 58 -5.62 16.91 3.84
N SER A 59 -5.37 15.83 4.57
CA SER A 59 -4.09 15.10 4.55
C SER A 59 -4.09 13.85 3.68
N LEU A 60 -5.18 13.54 2.98
CA LEU A 60 -5.33 12.32 2.21
C LEU A 60 -4.50 12.36 0.91
N ARG A 61 -3.74 11.28 0.70
CA ARG A 61 -2.93 11.08 -0.51
C ARG A 61 -3.12 9.66 -1.03
N GLY A 62 -3.10 9.51 -2.36
CA GLY A 62 -3.19 8.21 -3.02
C GLY A 62 -1.99 7.96 -3.93
N ILE A 63 -1.53 6.71 -3.93
CA ILE A 63 -0.43 6.21 -4.76
C ILE A 63 -0.88 4.92 -5.43
N LEU A 64 -0.65 4.81 -6.73
CA LEU A 64 -0.88 3.58 -7.46
C LEU A 64 0.25 2.58 -7.15
N LEU A 65 -0.15 1.33 -6.93
CA LEU A 65 0.78 0.24 -6.65
C LEU A 65 1.51 -0.20 -7.92
N ASP A 66 0.75 -0.46 -8.98
CA ASP A 66 1.26 -0.83 -10.30
C ASP A 66 1.30 0.42 -11.21
N SER A 67 2.40 0.60 -11.92
CA SER A 67 2.69 1.75 -12.80
C SER A 67 3.25 1.25 -14.13
#